data_AF-A0A1Y1K0W4-F1
#
_entry.id   AF-A0A1Y1K0W4-F1
#
_cell.length_a   1.000
_cell.length_b   1.000
_cell.length_c   1.000
_cell.angle_alpha   90.00
_cell.angle_beta   90.00
_cell.angle_gamma   90.00
#
_symmetry.space_group_name_H-M   'P 1'
#
loop_
_entity.id
_entity.type
_entity.pdbx_description
1 polymer ?
#
loop_
_entity_poly.entity_id
_entity_poly.type
_entity_poly.pdbx_seq_one_letter_code
_entity_poly.pdbx_strand_id
1 'polypeptide(L)'
;MNYFVDHFNNAVESFKHNNAVGYWEENIYKSLTYETISDLALAIGDNLCNAIKESDTCVGLYMEKNHYVPSLLISLQKCNLCFIFLDPESLEKNVLLTRKLSIKWIIRYDPKDKYTNFLPTYYTEETNFGSILLTLWKRKLVTPYRDSFTSIAYCIMTSATTGEPKIVKVTHECIASNIKGLRVVFKVTEKDVIYFGTPLTFDPSMVEVFLALTTGCTLVIPPKSRRFMLDVLFPSNKCHGGVTILQIVPSLLLHWNDADIMYLLEKSACRVLAFGGEKFPEEILKRPRSNDLKFFNLYGITEVSCWASTFESQGGGRVTLGDPLPDTLFEVRTDSGEVITDGQGELFVGSYSRICYIDDEDASTITTPVFRATGDLVQIKDGEIFYLGRVNSLIKRLGHKINLFEVQESVLQHTALPNVCIWYEDEYKMILFVEIKEFNEAVKKRIVDKLRVKLLHALPRECFPDHIEIIPSIPLSDHGKVDLVTLKVMYQKLICSDNEQRLVDVFMILWCKYLGLSINSAEKFENCTFFELGGNSITVIQCLSELKCTLDTTKQNDLTTLLFEKTFKECCNFVSHLQAVPYKKLKKTKYVHDTEQLTVEGTDTIELKIAWRYDLEACVDSTPTIVDER
;
A
#
# COMPACT_ATOMS: atom_id res chain seq x y z
N MET A 1 16.60 27.84 11.39
CA MET A 1 15.37 28.55 10.99
C MET A 1 14.55 27.60 10.14
N ASN A 2 13.24 27.52 10.38
CA ASN A 2 12.39 26.53 9.71
C ASN A 2 12.01 27.04 8.31
N TYR A 3 12.63 26.46 7.27
CA TYR A 3 12.43 26.84 5.86
C TYR A 3 10.96 27.07 5.50
N PHE A 4 10.06 26.20 5.95
CA PHE A 4 8.64 26.29 5.61
C PHE A 4 7.97 27.51 6.22
N VAL A 5 8.28 27.83 7.48
CA VAL A 5 7.71 28.99 8.17
C VAL A 5 8.19 30.27 7.52
N ASP A 6 9.49 30.37 7.23
CA ASP A 6 10.08 31.57 6.63
C ASP A 6 9.51 31.82 5.23
N HIS A 7 9.46 30.78 4.38
CA HIS A 7 8.91 30.91 3.03
C HIS A 7 7.39 31.08 3.00
N PHE A 8 6.65 30.49 3.94
CA PHE A 8 5.23 30.76 4.09
C PHE A 8 4.99 32.22 4.48
N ASN A 9 5.72 32.75 5.46
CA ASN A 9 5.59 34.16 5.86
C ASN A 9 5.91 35.11 4.69
N ASN A 10 6.97 34.82 3.91
CA ASN A 10 7.29 35.58 2.69
C ASN A 10 6.15 35.52 1.66
N ALA A 11 5.50 34.35 1.50
CA ALA A 11 4.34 34.19 0.62
C ALA A 11 3.13 34.98 1.13
N VAL A 12 2.89 35.01 2.44
CA VAL A 12 1.83 35.83 3.06
C VAL A 12 2.10 37.32 2.85
N GLU A 13 3.33 37.79 3.03
CA GLU A 13 3.70 39.19 2.80
C GLU A 13 3.51 39.59 1.33
N SER A 14 3.88 38.71 0.40
CA SER A 14 3.85 39.00 -1.05
C SER A 14 2.47 38.81 -1.69
N PHE A 15 1.68 37.85 -1.18
CA PHE A 15 0.45 37.35 -1.82
C PHE A 15 -0.73 37.28 -0.86
N LYS A 16 -0.74 38.18 0.12
CA LYS A 16 -1.72 38.27 1.22
C LYS A 16 -3.18 38.01 0.80
N HIS A 17 -3.60 38.60 -0.31
CA HIS A 17 -4.98 38.55 -0.81
C HIS A 17 -5.23 37.47 -1.88
N ASN A 18 -4.19 36.73 -2.30
CA ASN A 18 -4.37 35.61 -3.22
C ASN A 18 -5.04 34.44 -2.50
N ASN A 19 -5.79 33.63 -3.25
CA ASN A 19 -6.33 32.38 -2.76
C ASN A 19 -5.18 31.43 -2.41
N ALA A 20 -5.09 31.03 -1.14
CA ALA A 20 -4.15 30.01 -0.68
C ALA A 20 -4.77 28.61 -0.75
N VAL A 21 -6.05 28.48 -0.39
CA VAL A 21 -6.75 27.19 -0.32
C VAL A 21 -8.11 27.31 -0.99
N GLY A 22 -8.39 26.44 -1.95
CA GLY A 22 -9.72 26.21 -2.50
C GLY A 22 -10.30 24.89 -2.00
N TYR A 23 -11.57 24.84 -1.61
CA TYR A 23 -12.20 23.62 -1.10
C TYR A 23 -13.71 23.61 -1.37
N TRP A 24 -14.38 22.49 -1.10
CA TRP A 24 -15.83 22.36 -1.24
C TRP A 24 -16.49 22.11 0.11
N GLU A 25 -17.56 22.84 0.39
CA GLU A 25 -18.46 22.60 1.50
C GLU A 25 -19.88 22.49 0.95
N GLU A 26 -20.55 21.36 1.20
CA GLU A 26 -21.89 21.07 0.65
C GLU A 26 -21.97 21.26 -0.89
N ASN A 27 -20.90 20.85 -1.60
CA ASN A 27 -20.70 21.03 -3.05
C ASN A 27 -20.53 22.47 -3.55
N ILE A 28 -20.48 23.45 -2.65
CA ILE A 28 -20.19 24.85 -2.97
C ILE A 28 -18.68 25.07 -2.84
N TYR A 29 -18.06 25.59 -3.89
CA TYR A 29 -16.65 25.97 -3.84
C TYR A 29 -16.46 27.21 -2.95
N LYS A 30 -15.50 27.12 -2.03
CA LYS A 30 -15.07 28.20 -1.14
C LYS A 30 -13.55 28.36 -1.26
N SER A 31 -13.06 29.54 -0.93
CA SER A 31 -11.62 29.80 -0.85
C SER A 31 -11.23 30.58 0.39
N LEU A 32 -9.99 30.36 0.83
CA LEU A 32 -9.32 31.08 1.91
C LEU A 32 -8.08 31.77 1.34
N THR A 33 -7.83 33.01 1.74
CA THR A 33 -6.63 33.76 1.33
C THR A 33 -5.41 33.37 2.16
N TYR A 34 -4.22 33.76 1.72
CA TYR A 34 -2.99 33.62 2.51
C TYR A 34 -3.08 34.31 3.88
N GLU A 35 -3.71 35.48 3.95
CA GLU A 35 -4.02 36.15 5.22
C GLU A 35 -4.86 35.26 6.13
N THR A 36 -5.99 34.73 5.63
CA THR A 36 -6.85 33.88 6.44
C THR A 36 -6.16 32.60 6.91
N ILE A 37 -5.34 31.97 6.04
CA ILE A 37 -4.54 30.79 6.43
C ILE A 37 -3.52 31.15 7.52
N SER A 38 -2.88 32.32 7.43
CA SER A 38 -1.94 32.81 8.44
C SER A 38 -2.62 33.09 9.79
N ASP A 39 -3.78 33.75 9.78
CA ASP A 39 -4.54 34.06 10.99
C ASP A 39 -5.04 32.78 11.69
N LEU A 40 -5.55 31.82 10.92
CA LEU A 40 -5.90 30.50 11.42
C LEU A 40 -4.69 29.77 11.98
N ALA A 41 -3.54 29.84 11.31
CA ALA A 41 -2.31 29.20 11.77
C ALA A 41 -1.79 29.82 13.08
N LEU A 42 -1.96 31.13 13.28
CA LEU A 42 -1.64 31.79 14.54
C LEU A 42 -2.58 31.31 15.66
N ALA A 43 -3.89 31.32 15.43
CA ALA A 43 -4.86 30.89 16.42
C ALA A 43 -4.70 29.41 16.82
N ILE A 44 -4.45 28.51 15.86
CA ILE A 44 -4.14 27.10 16.14
C ILE A 44 -2.81 26.99 16.90
N GLY A 45 -1.78 27.72 16.48
CA GLY A 45 -0.46 27.74 17.10
C GLY A 45 -0.50 28.15 18.57
N ASP A 46 -1.25 29.21 18.90
CA ASP A 46 -1.41 29.68 20.28
C ASP A 46 -2.05 28.61 21.16
N ASN A 47 -3.09 27.91 20.67
CA ASN A 47 -3.69 26.79 21.39
C ASN A 47 -2.70 25.64 21.62
N LEU A 48 -1.93 25.27 20.59
CA LEU A 48 -0.93 24.21 20.68
C LEU A 48 0.20 24.55 21.64
N CYS A 49 0.83 25.71 21.47
CA CYS A 49 1.93 26.16 22.31
C CYS A 49 1.47 26.44 23.76
N ASN A 50 0.17 26.70 24.02
CA ASN A 50 -0.39 26.76 25.37
C ASN A 50 -0.56 25.37 26.01
N ALA A 51 -1.01 24.37 25.25
CA ALA A 51 -1.29 23.03 25.76
C ALA A 51 -0.05 22.11 25.82
N ILE A 52 0.79 22.16 24.79
CA ILE A 52 1.97 21.31 24.60
C ILE A 52 3.20 22.12 24.99
N LYS A 53 3.77 21.80 26.16
CA LYS A 53 5.00 22.43 26.66
C LYS A 53 6.25 21.61 26.35
N GLU A 54 6.07 20.34 25.96
CA GLU A 54 7.16 19.47 25.57
C GLU A 54 7.62 19.79 24.14
N SER A 55 8.85 20.29 23.99
CA SER A 55 9.43 20.63 22.68
C SER A 55 9.87 19.41 21.86
N ASP A 56 9.83 18.23 22.46
CA ASP A 56 10.24 16.98 21.85
C ASP A 56 9.06 16.00 21.88
N THR A 57 8.04 16.27 21.05
CA THR A 57 6.84 15.43 20.97
C THR A 57 6.37 15.29 19.52
N CYS A 58 5.87 14.10 19.17
CA CYS A 58 5.18 13.84 17.92
C CYS A 58 3.65 13.88 18.15
N VAL A 59 2.96 14.70 17.36
CA VAL A 59 1.52 14.91 17.42
C VAL A 59 0.80 14.07 16.37
N GLY A 60 -0.17 13.25 16.78
CA GLY A 60 -1.01 12.50 15.86
C GLY A 60 -2.12 13.38 15.28
N LEU A 61 -2.33 13.34 13.97
CA LEU A 61 -3.39 14.08 13.28
C LEU A 61 -4.46 13.09 12.82
N TYR A 62 -5.58 13.04 13.53
CA TYR A 62 -6.69 12.13 13.26
C TYR A 62 -7.81 12.86 12.52
N MET A 63 -7.68 12.94 11.19
CA MET A 63 -8.64 13.66 10.35
C MET A 63 -8.55 13.23 8.88
N GLU A 64 -9.65 13.45 8.16
CA GLU A 64 -9.63 13.49 6.70
C GLU A 64 -9.12 14.84 6.19
N LYS A 65 -8.83 14.93 4.89
CA LYS A 65 -8.50 16.21 4.25
C LYS A 65 -9.61 17.22 4.45
N ASN A 66 -9.25 18.39 4.96
CA ASN A 66 -10.15 19.50 5.19
C ASN A 66 -9.37 20.83 5.09
N HIS A 67 -10.10 21.94 5.07
CA HIS A 67 -9.53 23.27 4.87
C HIS A 67 -8.64 23.77 6.02
N TYR A 68 -8.66 23.13 7.20
CA TYR A 68 -7.75 23.46 8.31
C TYR A 68 -6.38 22.80 8.17
N VAL A 69 -6.23 21.73 7.39
CA VAL A 69 -4.94 21.00 7.25
C VAL A 69 -3.79 21.94 6.90
N PRO A 70 -3.89 22.85 5.90
CA PRO A 70 -2.80 23.79 5.59
C PRO A 70 -2.38 24.67 6.77
N SER A 71 -3.33 25.32 7.44
CA SER A 71 -3.06 26.17 8.61
C SER A 71 -2.47 25.35 9.77
N LEU A 72 -3.03 24.17 10.05
CA LEU A 72 -2.57 23.29 11.10
C LEU A 72 -1.12 22.83 10.89
N LEU A 73 -0.75 22.44 9.67
CA LEU A 73 0.62 22.05 9.36
C LEU A 73 1.57 23.22 9.61
N ILE A 74 1.26 24.44 9.14
CA ILE A 74 2.08 25.62 9.43
C ILE A 74 2.18 25.90 10.93
N SER A 75 1.10 25.75 11.71
CA SER A 75 1.13 25.91 13.17
C SER A 75 2.07 24.93 13.85
N LEU A 76 2.03 23.65 13.46
CA LEU A 76 2.92 22.62 13.98
C LEU A 76 4.38 22.96 13.68
N GLN A 77 4.67 23.41 12.45
CA GLN A 77 6.00 23.88 12.06
C GLN A 77 6.46 25.10 12.87
N LYS A 78 5.56 26.05 13.18
CA LYS A 78 5.85 27.24 14.02
C LYS A 78 6.11 26.88 15.49
N CYS A 79 5.38 25.91 16.05
CA CYS A 79 5.62 25.41 17.41
C CYS A 79 6.76 24.36 17.46
N ASN A 80 7.47 24.09 16.36
CA ASN A 80 8.52 23.07 16.24
C ASN A 80 8.07 21.67 16.68
N LEU A 81 6.85 21.31 16.30
CA LEU A 81 6.22 20.02 16.61
C LEU A 81 6.26 19.10 15.38
N CYS A 82 6.83 17.91 15.57
CA CYS A 82 6.70 16.81 14.61
C CYS A 82 5.26 16.30 14.61
N PHE A 83 4.79 15.80 13.47
CA PHE A 83 3.46 15.21 13.35
C PHE A 83 3.43 13.94 12.51
N ILE A 84 2.34 13.18 12.65
CA ILE A 84 2.00 12.04 11.78
C ILE A 84 0.50 12.01 11.53
N PHE A 85 0.09 11.78 10.28
CA PHE A 85 -1.31 11.53 9.98
C PHE A 85 -1.72 10.12 10.38
N LEU A 86 -2.84 10.02 11.09
CA LEU A 86 -3.49 8.79 11.48
C LEU A 86 -4.66 8.53 10.54
N ASP A 87 -4.79 7.30 10.06
CA ASP A 87 -5.80 6.93 9.08
C ASP A 87 -7.16 6.70 9.77
N PRO A 88 -8.19 7.54 9.54
CA PRO A 88 -9.49 7.34 10.18
C PRO A 88 -10.13 5.99 9.87
N GLU A 89 -9.74 5.33 8.78
CA GLU A 89 -10.30 4.05 8.33
C GLU A 89 -9.50 2.84 8.84
N SER A 90 -8.31 3.04 9.43
CA SER A 90 -7.43 1.95 9.86
C SER A 90 -7.03 2.04 11.34
N LEU A 91 -7.86 1.45 12.20
CA LEU A 91 -7.65 1.47 13.65
C LEU A 91 -6.37 0.75 14.09
N GLU A 92 -6.14 -0.46 13.58
CA GLU A 92 -4.98 -1.29 13.96
C GLU A 92 -3.65 -0.57 13.69
N LYS A 93 -3.53 0.04 12.50
CA LYS A 93 -2.38 0.87 12.11
C LYS A 93 -2.19 2.04 13.09
N ASN A 94 -3.27 2.74 13.46
CA ASN A 94 -3.17 3.87 14.38
C ASN A 94 -2.75 3.46 15.78
N VAL A 95 -3.23 2.32 16.30
CA VAL A 95 -2.79 1.79 17.59
C VAL A 95 -1.29 1.48 17.56
N LEU A 96 -0.81 0.84 16.48
CA LEU A 96 0.61 0.57 16.30
C LEU A 96 1.45 1.87 16.27
N LEU A 97 1.05 2.84 15.46
CA LEU A 97 1.75 4.12 15.31
C LEU A 97 1.81 4.92 16.61
N THR A 98 0.68 5.03 17.30
CA THR A 98 0.61 5.77 18.57
C THR A 98 1.42 5.10 19.68
N ARG A 99 1.67 3.78 19.60
CA ARG A 99 2.59 3.07 20.50
C ARG A 99 4.05 3.29 20.08
N LYS A 100 4.40 3.01 18.82
CA LYS A 100 5.79 3.12 18.31
C LYS A 100 6.36 4.53 18.52
N LEU A 101 5.60 5.58 18.18
CA LEU A 101 6.04 6.97 18.32
C LEU A 101 5.73 7.58 19.69
N SER A 102 5.23 6.81 20.64
CA SER A 102 4.83 7.30 21.97
C SER A 102 3.92 8.54 21.91
N ILE A 103 2.96 8.55 20.97
CA ILE A 103 2.10 9.72 20.71
C ILE A 103 1.26 10.02 21.95
N LYS A 104 1.50 11.19 22.53
CA LYS A 104 0.76 11.71 23.69
C LYS A 104 -0.42 12.58 23.27
N TRP A 105 -0.27 13.32 22.19
CA TRP A 105 -1.18 14.36 21.76
C TRP A 105 -1.80 13.99 20.41
N ILE A 106 -3.12 14.07 20.30
CA ILE A 106 -3.85 13.86 19.04
C ILE A 106 -4.74 15.06 18.74
N ILE A 107 -4.66 15.57 17.52
CA ILE A 107 -5.56 16.61 17.01
C ILE A 107 -6.61 15.96 16.12
N ARG A 108 -7.88 16.23 16.41
CA ARG A 108 -9.04 15.78 15.63
C ARG A 108 -9.72 16.97 14.96
N TYR A 109 -10.30 16.73 13.79
CA TYR A 109 -11.26 17.64 13.16
C TYR A 109 -12.71 17.17 13.44
N ASP A 110 -13.59 18.05 13.95
CA ASP A 110 -14.96 17.69 14.33
C ASP A 110 -16.03 18.64 13.79
N PRO A 111 -16.73 18.25 12.71
CA PRO A 111 -17.94 18.95 12.28
C PRO A 111 -19.27 18.21 12.52
N LYS A 112 -19.30 16.91 12.92
CA LYS A 112 -20.48 16.01 13.12
C LYS A 112 -20.03 14.53 13.22
N ASP A 113 -19.28 14.18 14.26
CA ASP A 113 -18.43 12.98 14.32
C ASP A 113 -19.09 11.60 14.04
N LYS A 114 -18.51 10.82 13.10
CA LYS A 114 -18.78 9.38 12.86
C LYS A 114 -17.71 8.47 13.49
N TYR A 115 -16.62 9.03 14.02
CA TYR A 115 -15.40 8.32 14.40
C TYR A 115 -15.21 8.21 15.92
N THR A 116 -16.28 8.36 16.70
CA THR A 116 -16.27 8.37 18.17
C THR A 116 -16.01 7.00 18.83
N ASN A 117 -16.11 5.89 18.09
CA ASN A 117 -16.40 4.61 18.74
C ASN A 117 -15.20 3.82 19.31
N PHE A 118 -13.93 4.20 19.10
CA PHE A 118 -12.82 3.34 19.59
C PHE A 118 -11.55 4.00 20.13
N LEU A 119 -11.28 5.28 19.84
CA LEU A 119 -10.15 5.99 20.44
C LEU A 119 -10.37 6.48 21.90
N PRO A 120 -11.59 6.86 22.38
CA PRO A 120 -11.76 7.55 23.66
C PRO A 120 -11.28 6.79 24.90
N THR A 121 -11.23 5.45 24.86
CA THR A 121 -10.95 4.61 26.05
C THR A 121 -9.54 4.82 26.63
N TYR A 122 -8.64 5.47 25.90
CA TYR A 122 -7.25 5.71 26.33
C TYR A 122 -6.89 7.18 26.58
N TYR A 123 -7.78 8.14 26.28
CA TYR A 123 -7.48 9.57 26.42
C TYR A 123 -8.16 10.15 27.66
N THR A 124 -7.45 11.03 28.35
CA THR A 124 -7.83 11.49 29.69
C THR A 124 -8.31 12.94 29.73
N GLU A 125 -7.93 13.75 28.74
CA GLU A 125 -8.29 15.17 28.67
C GLU A 125 -8.59 15.57 27.22
N GLU A 126 -9.56 16.46 27.07
CA GLU A 126 -10.00 17.04 25.80
C GLU A 126 -9.97 18.57 25.89
N THR A 127 -9.43 19.24 24.87
CA THR A 127 -9.37 20.70 24.77
C THR A 127 -9.83 21.17 23.39
N ASN A 128 -10.88 21.98 23.34
CA ASN A 128 -11.41 22.54 22.10
C ASN A 128 -10.70 23.85 21.73
N PHE A 129 -10.43 24.07 20.44
CA PHE A 129 -9.76 25.29 19.96
C PHE A 129 -10.75 26.45 19.73
N GLY A 130 -11.73 26.61 20.63
CA GLY A 130 -12.74 27.66 20.56
C GLY A 130 -13.69 27.50 19.37
N SER A 131 -13.71 28.49 18.46
CA SER A 131 -14.52 28.48 17.24
C SER A 131 -13.93 27.65 16.11
N ILE A 132 -12.67 27.23 16.24
CA ILE A 132 -12.01 26.34 15.29
C ILE A 132 -12.47 24.93 15.60
N LEU A 133 -12.95 24.22 14.58
CA LEU A 133 -13.47 22.85 14.69
C LEU A 133 -12.35 21.80 14.84
N LEU A 134 -11.36 22.12 15.68
CA LEU A 134 -10.26 21.25 16.06
C LEU A 134 -10.30 21.01 17.56
N THR A 135 -10.01 19.77 17.93
CA THR A 135 -9.98 19.32 19.31
C THR A 135 -8.65 18.62 19.56
N LEU A 136 -8.04 18.91 20.71
CA LEU A 136 -6.81 18.27 21.17
C LEU A 136 -7.13 17.26 22.27
N TRP A 137 -6.71 16.02 22.04
CA TRP A 137 -6.76 14.93 23.01
C TRP A 137 -5.39 14.64 23.60
N LYS A 138 -5.39 14.36 24.90
CA LYS A 138 -4.19 13.98 25.66
C LYS A 138 -4.32 12.56 26.19
N ARG A 139 -3.29 11.75 25.92
CA ARG A 139 -3.14 10.38 26.42
C ARG A 139 -2.24 10.36 27.65
N LYS A 140 -2.56 9.52 28.64
CA LYS A 140 -1.58 9.15 29.67
C LYS A 140 -0.62 8.11 29.08
N LEU A 141 0.65 8.47 28.92
CA LEU A 141 1.68 7.51 28.49
C LEU A 141 2.02 6.57 29.65
N VAL A 142 2.15 5.28 29.35
CA VAL A 142 2.58 4.25 30.33
C VAL A 142 4.11 4.14 30.38
N THR A 143 4.79 4.60 29.33
CA THR A 143 6.26 4.57 29.19
C THR A 143 6.81 5.96 28.84
N PRO A 144 8.00 6.33 29.36
CA PRO A 144 8.64 7.60 29.04
C PRO A 144 9.10 7.65 27.57
N TYR A 145 9.15 8.87 27.05
CA TYR A 145 9.58 9.20 25.69
C TYR A 145 11.03 8.78 25.46
N ARG A 146 11.32 8.06 24.37
CA ARG A 146 12.68 7.55 24.08
C ARG A 146 13.35 8.18 22.86
N ASP A 147 12.59 8.84 22.00
CA ASP A 147 13.08 9.36 20.73
C ASP A 147 13.26 10.88 20.79
N SER A 148 14.17 11.45 20.00
CA SER A 148 14.24 12.91 19.81
C SER A 148 13.73 13.31 18.43
N PHE A 149 12.94 14.37 18.38
CA PHE A 149 12.21 14.89 17.22
C PHE A 149 12.58 16.33 16.89
N THR A 150 13.58 16.90 17.54
CA THR A 150 13.93 18.34 17.42
C THR A 150 14.20 18.81 15.99
N SER A 151 14.60 17.90 15.09
CA SER A 151 14.85 18.18 13.67
C SER A 151 13.85 17.54 12.69
N ILE A 152 12.84 16.83 13.21
CA ILE A 152 11.89 16.05 12.42
C ILE A 152 10.68 16.92 12.06
N ALA A 153 10.41 17.04 10.76
CA ALA A 153 9.26 17.78 10.25
C ALA A 153 7.97 16.95 10.38
N TYR A 154 8.03 15.67 9.96
CA TYR A 154 6.91 14.74 10.03
C TYR A 154 7.39 13.29 10.00
N CYS A 155 6.53 12.39 10.46
CA CYS A 155 6.71 10.94 10.33
C CYS A 155 5.69 10.36 9.35
N ILE A 156 6.07 9.27 8.69
CA ILE A 156 5.19 8.53 7.79
C ILE A 156 5.45 7.03 7.88
N MET A 157 4.38 6.24 7.77
CA MET A 157 4.48 4.78 7.78
C MET A 157 4.53 4.22 6.37
N THR A 158 5.38 3.23 6.14
CA THR A 158 5.47 2.52 4.86
C THR A 158 5.46 1.01 5.09
N SER A 159 4.92 0.26 4.12
CA SER A 159 5.02 -1.20 4.10
C SER A 159 6.47 -1.60 3.78
N ALA A 160 7.18 -2.27 4.68
CA ALA A 160 8.49 -2.80 4.35
C ALA A 160 8.37 -4.04 3.44
N THR A 161 9.43 -4.31 2.68
CA THR A 161 9.58 -5.55 1.89
C THR A 161 9.59 -6.81 2.75
N THR A 162 9.88 -6.69 4.05
CA THR A 162 9.90 -7.77 5.04
C THR A 162 8.51 -8.09 5.61
N GLY A 163 7.48 -7.30 5.30
CA GLY A 163 6.11 -7.46 5.80
C GLY A 163 5.79 -6.62 7.04
N GLU A 164 6.78 -6.20 7.82
CA GLU A 164 6.59 -5.33 8.98
C GLU A 164 6.56 -3.84 8.57
N PRO A 165 5.59 -3.05 9.02
CA PRO A 165 5.56 -1.62 8.71
C PRO A 165 6.69 -0.86 9.42
N LYS A 166 7.40 -0.03 8.66
CA LYS A 166 8.45 0.86 9.16
C LYS A 166 7.99 2.31 9.17
N ILE A 167 8.44 3.07 10.16
CA ILE A 167 8.22 4.52 10.21
C ILE A 167 9.48 5.21 9.71
N VAL A 168 9.27 6.20 8.84
CA VAL A 168 10.30 7.10 8.35
C VAL A 168 10.07 8.46 8.99
N LYS A 169 11.07 8.94 9.73
CA LYS A 169 11.11 10.25 10.38
C LYS A 169 11.84 11.20 9.42
N VAL A 170 11.08 12.10 8.78
CA VAL A 170 11.57 13.02 7.74
C VAL A 170 11.99 14.34 8.38
N THR A 171 13.24 14.73 8.19
CA THR A 171 13.77 16.01 8.72
C THR A 171 13.27 17.22 7.92
N HIS A 172 13.31 18.41 8.51
CA HIS A 172 12.98 19.64 7.78
C HIS A 172 13.89 19.86 6.56
N GLU A 173 15.17 19.51 6.67
CA GLU A 173 16.15 19.67 5.59
C GLU A 173 15.83 18.78 4.39
N CYS A 174 15.46 17.53 4.65
CA CYS A 174 15.00 16.57 3.64
C CYS A 174 13.90 17.13 2.74
N ILE A 175 12.77 17.50 3.35
CA ILE A 175 11.61 17.95 2.59
C ILE A 175 11.84 19.36 2.02
N ALA A 176 12.60 20.24 2.69
CA ALA A 176 12.92 21.57 2.16
C ALA A 176 13.73 21.49 0.86
N SER A 177 14.74 20.61 0.80
CA SER A 177 15.53 20.40 -0.43
C SER A 177 14.64 19.89 -1.57
N ASN A 178 13.72 18.97 -1.27
CA ASN A 178 12.72 18.48 -2.23
C ASN A 178 11.84 19.62 -2.81
N ILE A 179 11.26 20.45 -1.94
CA ILE A 179 10.42 21.59 -2.36
C ILE A 179 11.21 22.60 -3.20
N LYS A 180 12.46 22.92 -2.81
CA LYS A 180 13.33 23.83 -3.57
C LYS A 180 13.58 23.30 -4.99
N GLY A 181 13.92 22.01 -5.09
CA GLY A 181 14.17 21.36 -6.38
C GLY A 181 12.94 21.40 -7.29
N LEU A 182 11.79 20.94 -6.80
CA LEU A 182 10.56 20.89 -7.59
C LEU A 182 10.04 22.29 -7.96
N ARG A 183 10.20 23.28 -7.08
CA ARG A 183 9.89 24.68 -7.40
C ARG A 183 10.63 25.15 -8.65
N VAL A 184 11.92 24.82 -8.75
CA VAL A 184 12.76 25.19 -9.90
C VAL A 184 12.39 24.38 -11.13
N VAL A 185 12.33 23.05 -11.00
CA VAL A 185 12.05 22.11 -12.10
C VAL A 185 10.69 22.41 -12.74
N PHE A 186 9.64 22.58 -11.94
CA PHE A 186 8.30 22.90 -12.45
C PHE A 186 8.08 24.38 -12.74
N LYS A 187 9.08 25.24 -12.48
CA LYS A 187 8.98 26.70 -12.62
C LYS A 187 7.72 27.24 -11.94
N VAL A 188 7.54 26.89 -10.67
CA VAL A 188 6.33 27.21 -9.91
C VAL A 188 6.24 28.70 -9.63
N THR A 189 5.05 29.25 -9.79
CA THR A 189 4.71 30.67 -9.57
C THR A 189 3.44 30.81 -8.75
N GLU A 190 3.17 32.01 -8.24
CA GLU A 190 1.96 32.33 -7.48
C GLU A 190 0.65 32.16 -8.26
N LYS A 191 0.74 32.04 -9.59
CA LYS A 191 -0.40 31.83 -10.49
C LYS A 191 -0.81 30.36 -10.60
N ASP A 192 0.00 29.47 -10.05
CA ASP A 192 -0.25 28.04 -10.15
C ASP A 192 -1.31 27.56 -9.17
N VAL A 193 -2.01 26.50 -9.61
CA VAL A 193 -3.04 25.81 -8.88
C VAL A 193 -2.58 24.37 -8.72
N ILE A 194 -2.23 23.99 -7.50
CA ILE A 194 -1.75 22.65 -7.16
C ILE A 194 -2.92 21.84 -6.61
N TYR A 195 -3.09 20.64 -7.15
CA TYR A 195 -4.13 19.73 -6.69
C TYR A 195 -3.68 18.94 -5.46
N PHE A 196 -4.42 19.03 -4.36
CA PHE A 196 -4.18 18.21 -3.18
C PHE A 196 -4.80 16.81 -3.38
N GLY A 197 -4.26 16.09 -4.35
CA GLY A 197 -4.77 14.83 -4.88
C GLY A 197 -4.26 13.58 -4.18
N THR A 198 -3.25 13.65 -3.30
CA THR A 198 -2.55 12.49 -2.68
C THR A 198 -2.99 12.23 -1.23
N PRO A 199 -3.25 10.99 -0.76
CA PRO A 199 -3.81 10.78 0.58
C PRO A 199 -2.85 11.27 1.67
N LEU A 200 -3.37 11.68 2.83
CA LEU A 200 -2.56 12.29 3.90
C LEU A 200 -1.49 11.35 4.49
N THR A 201 -1.71 10.05 4.36
CA THR A 201 -0.80 8.99 4.79
C THR A 201 0.31 8.69 3.77
N PHE A 202 0.45 9.49 2.71
CA PHE A 202 1.44 9.38 1.64
C PHE A 202 2.32 10.62 1.58
N ASP A 203 3.63 10.47 1.43
CA ASP A 203 4.58 11.58 1.47
C ASP A 203 4.48 12.58 0.30
N PRO A 204 3.99 12.24 -0.92
CA PRO A 204 3.77 13.26 -1.94
C PRO A 204 2.65 14.25 -1.57
N SER A 205 1.80 13.94 -0.58
CA SER A 205 0.87 14.93 -0.02
C SER A 205 1.59 16.10 0.65
N MET A 206 2.72 15.85 1.30
CA MET A 206 3.52 16.89 1.95
C MET A 206 4.18 17.76 0.89
N VAL A 207 4.58 17.18 -0.23
CA VAL A 207 5.07 17.92 -1.40
C VAL A 207 3.98 18.85 -1.94
N GLU A 208 2.76 18.34 -2.18
CA GLU A 208 1.63 19.14 -2.67
C GLU A 208 1.35 20.35 -1.77
N VAL A 209 1.25 20.13 -0.46
CA VAL A 209 0.93 21.20 0.51
C VAL A 209 2.08 22.20 0.65
N PHE A 210 3.31 21.74 0.92
CA PHE A 210 4.41 22.65 1.18
C PHE A 210 4.86 23.39 -0.08
N LEU A 211 4.79 22.76 -1.25
CA LEU A 211 5.07 23.47 -2.51
C LEU A 211 4.09 24.61 -2.71
N ALA A 212 2.78 24.40 -2.51
CA ALA A 212 1.78 25.44 -2.69
C ALA A 212 1.98 26.60 -1.69
N LEU A 213 2.01 26.30 -0.39
CA LEU A 213 2.03 27.31 0.66
C LEU A 213 3.31 28.14 0.71
N THR A 214 4.43 27.61 0.21
CA THR A 214 5.73 28.33 0.21
C THR A 214 5.99 29.14 -1.06
N THR A 215 5.08 29.09 -2.05
CA THR A 215 5.27 29.72 -3.37
C THR A 215 4.15 30.66 -3.79
N GLY A 216 3.10 30.84 -2.98
CA GLY A 216 2.00 31.74 -3.29
C GLY A 216 0.90 31.12 -4.16
N CYS A 217 1.02 29.83 -4.52
CA CYS A 217 0.03 29.10 -5.29
C CYS A 217 -1.30 28.94 -4.54
N THR A 218 -2.35 28.57 -5.28
CA THR A 218 -3.58 28.02 -4.69
C THR A 218 -3.48 26.51 -4.55
N LEU A 219 -3.71 25.97 -3.36
CA LEU A 219 -3.89 24.55 -3.09
C LEU A 219 -5.37 24.16 -3.15
N VAL A 220 -5.77 23.27 -4.05
CA VAL A 220 -7.16 22.84 -4.20
C VAL A 220 -7.38 21.51 -3.48
N ILE A 221 -8.22 21.52 -2.45
CA ILE A 221 -8.61 20.36 -1.65
C ILE A 221 -9.91 19.79 -2.20
N PRO A 222 -9.89 18.63 -2.87
CA PRO A 222 -11.09 18.08 -3.48
C PRO A 222 -12.01 17.39 -2.45
N PRO A 223 -13.32 17.37 -2.70
CA PRO A 223 -14.23 16.55 -1.91
C PRO A 223 -13.93 15.07 -2.14
N LYS A 224 -13.90 14.26 -1.06
CA LYS A 224 -13.53 12.83 -1.09
C LYS A 224 -14.25 12.05 -2.18
N SER A 225 -15.56 12.27 -2.35
CA SER A 225 -16.41 11.55 -3.31
C SER A 225 -16.19 11.91 -4.79
N ARG A 226 -15.58 13.06 -5.09
CA ARG A 226 -15.34 13.54 -6.47
C ARG A 226 -13.86 13.82 -6.75
N ARG A 227 -12.96 13.22 -5.95
CA ARG A 227 -11.53 13.51 -5.95
C ARG A 227 -10.80 13.29 -7.28
N PHE A 228 -11.35 12.54 -8.21
CA PHE A 228 -10.71 12.33 -9.51
C PHE A 228 -11.64 12.66 -10.68
N MET A 229 -12.68 13.46 -10.43
CA MET A 229 -13.60 13.90 -11.47
C MET A 229 -13.08 15.18 -12.13
N LEU A 230 -13.14 15.25 -13.46
CA LEU A 230 -12.65 16.40 -14.22
C LEU A 230 -13.31 17.73 -13.83
N ASP A 231 -14.57 17.73 -13.41
CA ASP A 231 -15.27 18.95 -12.97
C ASP A 231 -14.67 19.56 -11.70
N VAL A 232 -13.96 18.76 -10.88
CA VAL A 232 -13.24 19.23 -9.70
C VAL A 232 -11.86 19.78 -10.07
N LEU A 233 -11.14 19.08 -10.95
CA LEU A 233 -9.81 19.50 -11.41
C LEU A 233 -9.86 20.69 -12.38
N PHE A 234 -10.88 20.76 -13.23
CA PHE A 234 -11.03 21.76 -14.30
C PHE A 234 -12.48 22.24 -14.37
N PRO A 235 -12.93 22.99 -13.35
CA PRO A 235 -14.32 23.40 -13.26
C PRO A 235 -14.65 24.39 -14.38
N SER A 236 -15.77 24.16 -15.08
CA SER A 236 -16.23 25.03 -16.17
C SER A 236 -16.56 26.45 -15.72
N ASN A 237 -16.92 26.63 -14.45
CA ASN A 237 -17.19 27.93 -13.84
C ASN A 237 -15.90 28.71 -13.48
N LYS A 238 -14.71 28.14 -13.72
CA LYS A 238 -13.40 28.73 -13.44
C LYS A 238 -13.21 29.18 -11.99
N CYS A 239 -13.87 28.56 -11.01
CA CYS A 239 -13.82 28.99 -9.61
C CYS A 239 -12.39 29.04 -9.02
N HIS A 240 -11.48 28.24 -9.56
CA HIS A 240 -10.04 28.28 -9.27
C HIS A 240 -9.16 28.37 -10.53
N GLY A 241 -9.74 28.62 -11.70
CA GLY A 241 -9.00 28.69 -12.97
C GLY A 241 -8.56 27.34 -13.56
N GLY A 242 -8.68 26.24 -12.82
CA GLY A 242 -8.25 24.90 -13.23
C GLY A 242 -6.86 24.55 -12.69
N VAL A 243 -6.64 23.27 -12.38
CA VAL A 243 -5.35 22.76 -11.88
C VAL A 243 -4.25 22.98 -12.92
N THR A 244 -3.16 23.65 -12.55
CA THR A 244 -2.02 23.88 -13.45
C THR A 244 -0.90 22.86 -13.23
N ILE A 245 -0.75 22.37 -12.00
CA ILE A 245 0.23 21.35 -11.61
C ILE A 245 -0.53 20.17 -11.01
N LEU A 246 -0.47 19.03 -11.71
CA LEU A 246 -1.08 17.78 -11.29
C LEU A 246 0.00 16.71 -11.12
N GLN A 247 0.14 16.23 -9.89
CA GLN A 247 0.89 15.02 -9.58
C GLN A 247 -0.09 13.86 -9.47
N ILE A 248 0.19 12.75 -10.15
CA ILE A 248 -0.73 11.60 -10.19
C ILE A 248 0.04 10.28 -10.35
N VAL A 249 -0.47 9.21 -9.75
CA VAL A 249 0.05 7.87 -10.03
C VAL A 249 -0.44 7.41 -11.42
N PRO A 250 0.42 6.80 -12.25
CA PRO A 250 0.05 6.31 -13.59
C PRO A 250 -1.24 5.50 -13.63
N SER A 251 -1.41 4.52 -12.75
CA SER A 251 -2.59 3.65 -12.66
C SER A 251 -3.86 4.47 -12.54
N LEU A 252 -3.90 5.48 -11.68
CA LEU A 252 -5.07 6.33 -11.48
C LEU A 252 -5.46 7.11 -12.73
N LEU A 253 -4.49 7.64 -13.49
CA LEU A 253 -4.78 8.30 -14.76
C LEU A 253 -5.35 7.31 -15.78
N LEU A 254 -4.81 6.09 -15.82
CA LEU A 254 -5.26 5.04 -16.76
C LEU A 254 -6.68 4.51 -16.47
N HIS A 255 -7.24 4.81 -15.29
CA HIS A 255 -8.66 4.52 -15.02
C HIS A 255 -9.62 5.52 -15.67
N TRP A 256 -9.12 6.67 -16.13
CA TRP A 256 -9.95 7.65 -16.83
C TRP A 256 -10.33 7.14 -18.21
N ASN A 257 -11.50 7.55 -18.69
CA ASN A 257 -11.88 7.26 -20.07
C ASN A 257 -11.04 8.11 -21.03
N ASP A 258 -11.01 7.71 -22.30
CA ASP A 258 -10.21 8.40 -23.32
C ASP A 258 -10.59 9.88 -23.47
N ALA A 259 -11.88 10.22 -23.40
CA ALA A 259 -12.32 11.61 -23.52
C ALA A 259 -11.77 12.48 -22.39
N ASP A 260 -11.70 11.94 -21.17
CA ASP A 260 -11.20 12.66 -20.01
C ASP A 260 -9.69 12.87 -20.08
N ILE A 261 -8.94 11.83 -20.51
CA ILE A 261 -7.50 11.93 -20.76
C ILE A 261 -7.25 12.97 -21.85
N MET A 262 -7.95 12.91 -22.98
CA MET A 262 -7.78 13.88 -24.07
C MET A 262 -8.12 15.32 -23.63
N TYR A 263 -9.12 15.50 -22.78
CA TYR A 263 -9.43 16.80 -22.20
C TYR A 263 -8.26 17.33 -21.35
N LEU A 264 -7.72 16.51 -20.45
CA LEU A 264 -6.52 16.85 -19.66
C LEU A 264 -5.36 17.26 -20.56
N LEU A 265 -5.08 16.48 -21.61
CA LEU A 265 -3.89 16.66 -22.44
C LEU A 265 -3.98 17.87 -23.38
N GLU A 266 -5.14 18.18 -23.94
CA GLU A 266 -5.27 19.19 -24.99
C GLU A 266 -6.00 20.47 -24.56
N LYS A 267 -6.94 20.38 -23.62
CA LYS A 267 -7.93 21.44 -23.36
C LYS A 267 -7.90 22.00 -21.94
N SER A 268 -7.21 21.33 -21.03
CA SER A 268 -7.17 21.73 -19.62
C SER A 268 -6.19 22.87 -19.37
N ALA A 269 -6.21 23.43 -18.16
CA ALA A 269 -5.23 24.40 -17.68
C ALA A 269 -3.91 23.76 -17.22
N CYS A 270 -3.82 22.43 -17.25
CA CYS A 270 -2.65 21.70 -16.77
C CYS A 270 -1.43 22.01 -17.66
N ARG A 271 -0.34 22.47 -17.04
CA ARG A 271 0.96 22.70 -17.68
C ARG A 271 2.05 21.75 -17.17
N VAL A 272 1.87 21.19 -15.98
CA VAL A 272 2.77 20.17 -15.41
C VAL A 272 1.93 18.97 -15.02
N LEU A 273 2.12 17.86 -15.73
CA LEU A 273 1.60 16.55 -15.37
C LEU A 273 2.76 15.66 -14.93
N ALA A 274 2.87 15.44 -13.64
CA ALA A 274 3.96 14.69 -13.03
C ALA A 274 3.48 13.31 -12.58
N PHE A 275 4.15 12.28 -13.06
CA PHE A 275 3.90 10.89 -12.73
C PHE A 275 4.91 10.40 -11.71
N GLY A 276 4.48 9.73 -10.66
CA GLY A 276 5.40 9.14 -9.70
C GLY A 276 4.79 7.98 -8.93
N GLY A 277 5.64 7.21 -8.26
CA GLY A 277 5.25 6.06 -7.44
C GLY A 277 4.99 4.75 -8.20
N GLU A 278 4.94 4.79 -9.55
CA GLU A 278 4.88 3.65 -10.45
C GLU A 278 5.67 3.95 -11.73
N LYS A 279 5.85 2.95 -12.60
CA LYS A 279 6.50 3.13 -13.90
C LYS A 279 5.75 4.16 -14.74
N PHE A 280 6.48 5.06 -15.37
CA PHE A 280 5.92 6.04 -16.29
C PHE A 280 5.12 5.35 -17.43
N PRO A 281 3.89 5.83 -17.75
CA PRO A 281 3.05 5.23 -18.78
C PRO A 281 3.45 5.74 -20.18
N GLU A 282 4.50 5.19 -20.78
CA GLU A 282 5.08 5.68 -22.05
C GLU A 282 4.07 5.84 -23.20
N GLU A 283 2.99 5.05 -23.21
CA GLU A 283 1.91 5.15 -24.21
C GLU A 283 1.23 6.53 -24.24
N ILE A 284 1.24 7.28 -23.12
CA ILE A 284 0.69 8.64 -23.08
C ILE A 284 1.49 9.62 -23.95
N LEU A 285 2.78 9.34 -24.20
CA LEU A 285 3.64 10.17 -25.05
C LEU A 285 3.22 10.15 -26.52
N LYS A 286 2.46 9.14 -26.94
CA LYS A 286 1.95 9.01 -28.31
C LYS A 286 0.66 9.81 -28.52
N ARG A 287 0.02 10.29 -27.45
CA ARG A 287 -1.23 11.07 -27.53
C ARG A 287 -0.93 12.53 -27.87
N PRO A 288 -1.77 13.20 -28.67
CA PRO A 288 -1.65 14.63 -28.89
C PRO A 288 -1.89 15.38 -27.57
N ARG A 289 -1.15 16.48 -27.38
CA ARG A 289 -1.21 17.32 -26.18
C ARG A 289 -0.90 18.78 -26.53
N SER A 290 -1.30 19.69 -25.66
CA SER A 290 -0.91 21.09 -25.75
C SER A 290 0.61 21.25 -25.64
N ASN A 291 1.17 22.24 -26.34
CA ASN A 291 2.61 22.56 -26.29
C ASN A 291 3.07 23.03 -24.89
N ASP A 292 2.14 23.61 -24.12
CA ASP A 292 2.41 24.11 -22.77
C ASP A 292 2.40 23.00 -21.72
N LEU A 293 1.88 21.81 -22.06
CA LEU A 293 1.81 20.68 -21.15
C LEU A 293 3.10 19.85 -21.17
N LYS A 294 3.80 19.87 -20.04
CA LYS A 294 5.02 19.10 -19.78
C LYS A 294 4.71 17.85 -18.97
N PHE A 295 5.33 16.73 -19.36
CA PHE A 295 5.27 15.50 -18.58
C PHE A 295 6.57 15.30 -17.83
N PHE A 296 6.43 14.95 -16.55
CA PHE A 296 7.55 14.63 -15.69
C PHE A 296 7.43 13.21 -15.17
N ASN A 297 8.52 12.46 -15.21
CA ASN A 297 8.69 11.25 -14.40
C ASN A 297 9.36 11.66 -13.09
N LEU A 298 8.73 11.36 -11.96
CA LEU A 298 9.25 11.56 -10.62
C LEU A 298 9.60 10.20 -10.03
N TYR A 299 10.84 10.06 -9.58
CA TYR A 299 11.30 8.85 -8.93
C TYR A 299 11.79 9.16 -7.53
N GLY A 300 11.53 8.24 -6.60
CA GLY A 300 12.06 8.30 -5.25
C GLY A 300 11.40 7.30 -4.33
N ILE A 301 11.93 7.23 -3.11
CA ILE A 301 11.45 6.37 -2.03
C ILE A 301 11.23 7.24 -0.78
N THR A 302 10.36 6.80 0.12
CA THR A 302 10.01 7.57 1.32
C THR A 302 11.22 7.80 2.23
N GLU A 303 12.14 6.85 2.27
CA GLU A 303 13.39 6.81 3.04
C GLU A 303 14.38 7.90 2.63
N VAL A 304 14.12 8.61 1.52
CA VAL A 304 14.92 9.77 1.06
C VAL A 304 14.05 11.03 0.88
N SER A 305 12.88 11.07 1.53
CA SER A 305 11.90 12.16 1.47
C SER A 305 11.29 12.33 0.09
N CYS A 306 10.34 11.42 -0.20
CA CYS A 306 9.49 11.44 -1.37
C CYS A 306 10.24 11.30 -2.70
N TRP A 307 10.57 12.42 -3.35
CA TRP A 307 11.20 12.43 -4.67
C TRP A 307 12.72 12.62 -4.58
N ALA A 308 13.44 11.82 -5.37
CA ALA A 308 14.90 11.81 -5.47
C ALA A 308 15.39 12.36 -6.82
N SER A 309 14.64 12.15 -7.91
CA SER A 309 14.99 12.65 -9.24
C SER A 309 13.76 12.99 -10.06
N THR A 310 14.01 13.73 -11.16
CA THR A 310 12.98 14.13 -12.11
C THR A 310 13.50 14.02 -13.54
N PHE A 311 12.65 13.56 -14.46
CA PHE A 311 12.90 13.59 -15.90
C PHE A 311 11.78 14.33 -16.61
N GLU A 312 12.09 15.38 -17.38
CA GLU A 312 11.12 16.01 -18.28
C GLU A 312 11.11 15.29 -19.64
N SER A 313 9.99 14.67 -19.99
CA SER A 313 9.86 14.00 -21.29
C SER A 313 9.73 14.99 -22.44
N GLN A 314 10.69 14.94 -23.36
CA GLN A 314 10.70 15.73 -24.60
C GLN A 314 9.83 15.13 -25.72
N GLY A 315 9.19 13.97 -25.47
CA GLY A 315 8.46 13.20 -26.48
C GLY A 315 9.38 12.26 -27.28
N GLY A 316 9.00 10.98 -27.37
CA GLY A 316 9.84 9.92 -27.92
C GLY A 316 10.93 9.45 -26.94
N GLY A 317 11.56 8.30 -27.26
CA GLY A 317 12.59 7.68 -26.41
C GLY A 317 12.03 6.88 -25.22
N ARG A 318 12.90 6.13 -24.54
CA ARG A 318 12.56 5.44 -23.28
C ARG A 318 12.62 6.45 -22.14
N VAL A 319 11.70 6.33 -21.18
CA VAL A 319 11.66 7.23 -20.02
C VAL A 319 12.69 6.80 -18.99
N THR A 320 13.54 7.75 -18.59
CA THR A 320 14.63 7.54 -17.61
C THR A 320 14.19 7.98 -16.22
N LEU A 321 15.00 7.67 -15.21
CA LEU A 321 14.82 8.22 -13.86
C LEU A 321 15.22 9.70 -13.76
N GLY A 322 15.88 10.23 -14.79
CA GLY A 322 16.26 11.64 -14.89
C GLY A 322 17.36 12.06 -13.93
N ASP A 323 17.46 13.38 -13.76
CA ASP A 323 18.51 14.01 -12.97
C ASP A 323 18.12 14.03 -11.49
N PRO A 324 19.08 13.81 -10.57
CA PRO A 324 18.86 13.96 -9.15
C PRO A 324 18.37 15.37 -8.79
N LEU A 325 17.41 15.44 -7.86
CA LEU A 325 17.04 16.68 -7.19
C LEU A 325 18.21 17.21 -6.35
N PRO A 326 18.21 18.49 -5.94
CA PRO A 326 19.25 19.04 -5.08
C PRO A 326 19.57 18.15 -3.89
N ASP A 327 20.85 18.14 -3.51
CA ASP A 327 21.37 17.35 -2.38
C ASP A 327 21.10 15.84 -2.48
N THR A 328 21.00 15.28 -3.70
CA THR A 328 20.75 13.85 -3.94
C THR A 328 21.88 13.23 -4.74
N LEU A 329 22.29 12.04 -4.34
CA LEU A 329 23.34 11.24 -4.97
C LEU A 329 22.74 9.92 -5.46
N PHE A 330 23.14 9.49 -6.65
CA PHE A 330 22.81 8.16 -7.17
C PHE A 330 24.08 7.32 -7.28
N GLU A 331 23.98 6.08 -6.80
CA GLU A 331 24.95 5.03 -7.06
C GLU A 331 24.21 3.80 -7.57
N VAL A 332 24.73 3.17 -8.61
CA VAL A 332 24.25 1.85 -9.04
C VAL A 332 25.30 0.84 -8.65
N ARG A 333 24.90 -0.18 -7.89
CA ARG A 333 25.81 -1.19 -7.34
C ARG A 333 25.48 -2.56 -7.93
N THR A 334 26.50 -3.32 -8.29
CA THR A 334 26.36 -4.72 -8.73
C THR A 334 26.04 -5.64 -7.54
N ASP A 335 25.74 -6.91 -7.82
CA ASP A 335 25.56 -7.94 -6.79
C ASP A 335 26.82 -8.13 -5.91
N SER A 336 28.02 -7.77 -6.39
CA SER A 336 29.27 -7.77 -5.62
C SER A 336 29.46 -6.52 -4.75
N GLY A 337 28.56 -5.53 -4.86
CA GLY A 337 28.63 -4.25 -4.16
C GLY A 337 29.49 -3.19 -4.85
N GLU A 338 30.00 -3.46 -6.05
CA GLU A 338 30.83 -2.51 -6.80
C GLU A 338 29.95 -1.41 -7.42
N VAL A 339 30.35 -0.15 -7.28
CA VAL A 339 29.69 0.98 -7.93
C VAL A 339 30.06 1.00 -9.42
N ILE A 340 29.06 1.04 -10.29
CA ILE A 340 29.22 1.04 -11.75
C ILE A 340 28.66 2.32 -12.37
N THR A 341 29.16 2.62 -13.57
CA THR A 341 28.74 3.79 -14.39
C THR A 341 28.16 3.40 -15.74
N ASP A 342 28.12 2.11 -16.05
CA ASP A 342 27.48 1.52 -17.22
C ASP A 342 27.08 0.07 -16.89
N GLY A 343 25.94 -0.39 -17.41
CA GLY A 343 25.41 -1.74 -17.13
C GLY A 343 24.29 -1.77 -16.09
N GLN A 344 23.96 -2.97 -15.58
CA GLN A 344 22.82 -3.20 -14.69
C GLN A 344 23.23 -3.41 -13.24
N GLY A 345 22.43 -2.89 -12.30
CA GLY A 345 22.64 -3.06 -10.87
C GLY A 345 21.48 -2.51 -10.03
N GLU A 346 21.58 -2.62 -8.71
CA GLU A 346 20.63 -2.03 -7.77
C GLU A 346 20.91 -0.53 -7.59
N LEU A 347 19.86 0.28 -7.61
CA LEU A 347 19.95 1.72 -7.34
C LEU A 347 20.03 1.98 -5.84
N PHE A 348 20.98 2.81 -5.46
CA PHE A 348 21.12 3.39 -4.13
C PHE A 348 20.93 4.91 -4.26
N VAL A 349 20.09 5.46 -3.40
CA VAL A 349 19.90 6.92 -3.32
C VAL A 349 20.53 7.40 -2.02
N GLY A 350 21.40 8.40 -2.12
CA GLY A 350 22.06 8.96 -0.95
C GLY A 350 22.05 10.47 -0.87
N SER A 351 22.54 10.97 0.25
CA SER A 351 22.68 12.40 0.50
C SER A 351 23.68 12.70 1.61
N TYR A 352 24.28 13.88 1.57
CA TYR A 352 25.05 14.45 2.67
C TYR A 352 24.20 15.19 3.71
N SER A 353 22.99 15.62 3.34
CA SER A 353 22.15 16.54 4.14
C SER A 353 20.69 16.11 4.23
N ARG A 354 20.15 15.44 3.22
CA ARG A 354 18.81 14.85 3.20
C ARG A 354 18.79 13.50 3.94
N ILE A 355 18.94 13.55 5.25
CA ILE A 355 18.93 12.35 6.11
C ILE A 355 17.53 12.14 6.72
N CYS A 356 16.87 11.05 6.34
CA CYS A 356 15.69 10.52 7.03
C CYS A 356 16.10 9.37 7.97
N TYR A 357 15.49 9.31 9.15
CA TYR A 357 15.71 8.22 10.10
C TYR A 357 14.61 7.16 9.97
N ILE A 358 14.98 5.90 10.04
CA ILE A 358 14.06 4.77 9.93
C ILE A 358 13.99 4.08 11.30
N ASP A 359 12.82 3.58 11.69
CA ASP A 359 12.67 2.80 12.92
C ASP A 359 13.73 1.70 13.04
N ASP A 360 14.19 1.48 14.28
CA ASP A 360 15.19 0.47 14.67
C ASP A 360 16.60 0.67 14.07
N GLU A 361 16.83 1.76 13.33
CA GLU A 361 18.17 2.19 12.91
C GLU A 361 18.88 2.91 14.07
N ASP A 362 20.07 2.43 14.44
CA ASP A 362 20.92 3.14 15.39
C ASP A 362 21.50 4.39 14.70
N ALA A 363 20.99 5.56 15.07
CA ALA A 363 21.44 6.83 14.52
C ALA A 363 22.96 7.06 14.67
N SER A 364 23.63 6.42 15.64
CA SER A 364 25.08 6.51 15.84
C SER A 364 25.89 5.75 14.78
N THR A 365 25.25 4.85 14.03
CA THR A 365 25.88 4.03 12.98
C THR A 365 25.74 4.61 11.57
N ILE A 366 25.00 5.71 11.43
CA ILE A 366 24.74 6.36 10.14
C ILE A 366 26.01 7.07 9.67
N THR A 367 26.61 6.56 8.60
CA THR A 367 27.75 7.19 7.93
C THR A 367 27.29 8.16 6.86
N THR A 368 27.96 9.30 6.73
CA THR A 368 27.63 10.34 5.72
C THR A 368 28.66 10.28 4.58
N PRO A 369 28.26 10.22 3.29
CA PRO A 369 26.88 10.28 2.80
C PRO A 369 26.07 9.03 3.14
N VAL A 370 24.81 9.24 3.50
CA VAL A 370 23.89 8.16 3.83
C VAL A 370 23.32 7.63 2.53
N PHE A 371 23.55 6.36 2.20
CA PHE A 371 22.93 5.69 1.06
C PHE A 371 21.84 4.72 1.51
N ARG A 372 20.67 4.79 0.87
CA ARG A 372 19.56 3.86 1.05
C ARG A 372 19.47 2.93 -0.15
N ALA A 373 19.51 1.63 0.11
CA ALA A 373 19.17 0.62 -0.88
C ALA A 373 17.71 0.80 -1.26
N THR A 374 17.43 1.00 -2.54
CA THR A 374 16.05 1.22 -3.01
C THR A 374 15.31 -0.11 -3.18
N GLY A 375 16.03 -1.21 -3.45
CA GLY A 375 15.45 -2.46 -3.93
C GLY A 375 15.03 -2.39 -5.41
N ASP A 376 15.38 -1.33 -6.14
CA ASP A 376 15.07 -1.15 -7.56
C ASP A 376 16.26 -1.54 -8.43
N LEU A 377 16.00 -2.38 -9.44
CA LEU A 377 16.96 -2.73 -10.46
C LEU A 377 16.92 -1.68 -11.56
N VAL A 378 18.09 -1.21 -11.96
CA VAL A 378 18.25 -0.21 -13.02
C VAL A 378 19.32 -0.61 -14.01
N GLN A 379 19.29 0.02 -15.18
CA GLN A 379 20.36 -0.01 -16.16
C GLN A 379 20.89 1.40 -16.35
N ILE A 380 22.20 1.59 -16.16
CA ILE A 380 22.89 2.76 -16.69
C ILE A 380 23.24 2.47 -18.15
N LYS A 381 22.91 3.40 -19.04
CA LYS A 381 23.34 3.37 -20.43
C LYS A 381 23.49 4.79 -20.92
N ASP A 382 24.63 5.10 -21.54
CA ASP A 382 24.92 6.43 -22.09
C ASP A 382 24.78 7.57 -21.03
N GLY A 383 25.07 7.24 -19.76
CA GLY A 383 24.95 8.17 -18.63
C GLY A 383 23.52 8.35 -18.08
N GLU A 384 22.51 7.73 -18.70
CA GLU A 384 21.13 7.77 -18.25
C GLU A 384 20.75 6.51 -17.46
N ILE A 385 19.86 6.65 -16.47
CA ILE A 385 19.40 5.55 -15.63
C ILE A 385 17.99 5.12 -16.03
N PHE A 386 17.83 3.87 -16.43
CA PHE A 386 16.55 3.27 -16.82
C PHE A 386 16.06 2.31 -15.75
N TYR A 387 14.81 2.46 -15.33
CA TYR A 387 14.17 1.52 -14.41
C TYR A 387 13.88 0.17 -15.08
N LEU A 388 14.28 -0.93 -14.44
CA LEU A 388 14.06 -2.30 -14.92
C LEU A 388 13.09 -3.13 -14.07
N GLY A 389 12.73 -2.63 -12.88
CA GLY A 389 11.85 -3.35 -11.95
C GLY A 389 12.43 -3.38 -10.54
N ARG A 390 11.97 -4.32 -9.71
CA ARG A 390 12.48 -4.53 -8.35
C ARG A 390 13.44 -5.71 -8.32
N VAL A 391 14.48 -5.62 -7.48
CA VAL A 391 15.40 -6.73 -7.19
C VAL A 391 14.63 -7.94 -6.65
N ASN A 392 13.60 -7.72 -5.82
CA ASN A 392 12.77 -8.80 -5.26
C ASN A 392 11.69 -9.32 -6.23
N SER A 393 11.46 -8.69 -7.38
CA SER A 393 10.62 -9.22 -8.46
C SER A 393 11.39 -10.18 -9.38
N LEU A 394 12.69 -10.33 -9.16
CA LEU A 394 13.51 -11.37 -9.76
C LEU A 394 13.25 -12.68 -9.02
N ILE A 395 12.52 -13.56 -9.67
CA ILE A 395 12.24 -14.91 -9.18
C ILE A 395 13.20 -15.89 -9.83
N LYS A 396 13.39 -17.04 -9.18
CA LYS A 396 14.01 -18.20 -9.80
C LYS A 396 12.93 -19.24 -10.06
N ARG A 397 12.63 -19.50 -11.32
CA ARG A 397 11.59 -20.46 -11.76
C ARG A 397 12.17 -21.44 -12.77
N LEU A 398 12.02 -22.73 -12.51
CA LEU A 398 12.51 -23.83 -13.35
C LEU A 398 14.02 -23.72 -13.64
N GLY A 399 14.78 -23.17 -12.69
CA GLY A 399 16.21 -22.89 -12.86
C GLY A 399 16.57 -21.58 -13.60
N HIS A 400 15.59 -20.82 -14.10
CA HIS A 400 15.80 -19.54 -14.81
C HIS A 400 15.58 -18.35 -13.86
N LYS A 401 16.39 -17.29 -14.00
CA LYS A 401 16.16 -15.99 -13.34
C LYS A 401 15.17 -15.21 -14.19
N ILE A 402 13.97 -14.97 -13.68
CA ILE A 402 12.87 -14.32 -14.40
C ILE A 402 12.50 -13.04 -13.67
N ASN A 403 12.37 -11.95 -14.41
CA ASN A 403 11.83 -10.71 -13.89
C ASN A 403 10.31 -10.69 -14.14
N LEU A 404 9.51 -10.80 -13.07
CA LEU A 404 8.04 -10.81 -13.18
C LEU A 404 7.50 -9.56 -13.89
N PHE A 405 8.19 -8.43 -13.73
CA PHE A 405 7.84 -7.19 -14.39
C PHE A 405 8.01 -7.25 -15.91
N GLU A 406 9.09 -7.86 -16.41
CA GLU A 406 9.31 -8.03 -17.85
C GLU A 406 8.28 -8.96 -18.48
N VAL A 407 7.88 -10.01 -17.78
CA VAL A 407 6.81 -10.90 -18.23
C VAL A 407 5.51 -10.10 -18.34
N GLN A 408 5.19 -9.26 -17.35
CA GLN A 408 3.97 -8.45 -17.34
C GLN A 408 3.94 -7.45 -18.50
N GLU A 409 5.07 -6.76 -18.74
CA GLU A 409 5.22 -5.83 -19.86
C GLU A 409 5.05 -6.54 -21.21
N SER A 410 5.68 -7.70 -21.39
CA SER A 410 5.54 -8.47 -22.62
C SER A 410 4.09 -8.91 -22.85
N VAL A 411 3.37 -9.31 -21.79
CA VAL A 411 1.93 -9.60 -21.87
C VAL A 411 1.16 -8.38 -22.37
N LEU A 412 1.34 -7.20 -21.73
CA LEU A 412 0.65 -5.97 -22.11
C LEU A 412 0.88 -5.61 -23.59
N GLN A 413 2.15 -5.62 -24.01
CA GLN A 413 2.55 -5.26 -25.37
C GLN A 413 1.95 -6.17 -26.46
N HIS A 414 1.91 -7.48 -26.23
CA HIS A 414 1.51 -8.44 -27.26
C HIS A 414 0.01 -8.76 -27.26
N THR A 415 -0.71 -8.45 -26.19
CA THR A 415 -2.13 -8.81 -26.05
C THR A 415 -3.08 -7.62 -26.25
N ALA A 416 -2.60 -6.38 -26.11
CA ALA A 416 -3.40 -5.15 -26.09
C ALA A 416 -4.52 -5.19 -25.03
N LEU A 417 -4.25 -5.84 -23.89
CA LEU A 417 -5.15 -5.88 -22.75
C LEU A 417 -5.08 -4.56 -21.96
N PRO A 418 -6.19 -4.12 -21.34
CA PRO A 418 -6.24 -2.84 -20.64
C PRO A 418 -5.39 -2.84 -19.36
N ASN A 419 -5.58 -3.84 -18.48
CA ASN A 419 -4.78 -4.03 -17.28
C ASN A 419 -4.50 -5.52 -17.05
N VAL A 420 -3.28 -5.85 -16.61
CA VAL A 420 -2.90 -7.19 -16.20
C VAL A 420 -2.00 -7.15 -14.96
N CYS A 421 -2.00 -8.23 -14.18
CA CYS A 421 -1.09 -8.40 -13.05
C CYS A 421 -0.51 -9.81 -13.08
N ILE A 422 0.80 -9.93 -12.93
CA ILE A 422 1.46 -11.22 -12.72
C ILE A 422 1.72 -11.43 -11.24
N TRP A 423 1.25 -12.57 -10.75
CA TRP A 423 1.53 -13.05 -9.42
C TRP A 423 2.31 -14.35 -9.48
N TYR A 424 3.27 -14.50 -8.56
CA TYR A 424 4.09 -15.68 -8.43
C TYR A 424 4.02 -16.17 -6.99
N GLU A 425 3.60 -17.43 -6.81
CA GLU A 425 3.54 -18.08 -5.50
C GLU A 425 4.84 -18.84 -5.22
N ASP A 426 5.25 -19.67 -6.18
CA ASP A 426 6.44 -20.52 -6.10
C ASP A 426 6.87 -21.01 -7.49
N GLU A 427 7.93 -21.83 -7.54
CA GLU A 427 8.57 -22.33 -8.76
C GLU A 427 7.62 -22.98 -9.77
N TYR A 428 6.46 -23.48 -9.33
CA TYR A 428 5.50 -24.18 -10.19
C TYR A 428 4.20 -23.40 -10.37
N LYS A 429 4.12 -22.17 -9.86
CA LYS A 429 2.85 -21.45 -9.81
C LYS A 429 3.01 -19.95 -10.05
N MET A 430 2.81 -19.59 -11.31
CA MET A 430 2.69 -18.24 -11.84
C MET A 430 1.29 -18.02 -12.40
N ILE A 431 0.69 -16.88 -12.10
CA ILE A 431 -0.68 -16.53 -12.47
C ILE A 431 -0.70 -15.19 -13.16
N LEU A 432 -1.40 -15.13 -14.29
CA LEU A 432 -1.74 -13.91 -14.97
C LEU A 432 -3.20 -13.54 -14.70
N PHE A 433 -3.41 -12.46 -13.96
CA PHE A 433 -4.72 -11.84 -13.82
C PHE A 433 -4.94 -10.84 -14.95
N VAL A 434 -6.11 -10.89 -15.58
CA VAL A 434 -6.49 -10.03 -16.70
C VAL A 434 -7.80 -9.34 -16.36
N GLU A 435 -7.80 -8.01 -16.43
CA GLU A 435 -9.00 -7.22 -16.19
C GLU A 435 -9.92 -7.16 -17.40
N ILE A 436 -11.16 -7.60 -17.24
CA ILE A 436 -12.23 -7.49 -18.24
C ILE A 436 -13.55 -7.22 -17.51
N LYS A 437 -14.15 -6.04 -17.76
CA LYS A 437 -15.33 -5.56 -17.02
C LYS A 437 -16.57 -6.43 -17.19
N GLU A 438 -16.74 -7.05 -18.36
CA GLU A 438 -17.93 -7.86 -18.67
C GLU A 438 -17.53 -9.17 -19.35
N PHE A 439 -17.84 -10.29 -18.71
CA PHE A 439 -17.66 -11.63 -19.25
C PHE A 439 -18.67 -12.61 -18.65
N ASN A 440 -18.93 -13.69 -19.39
CA ASN A 440 -19.55 -14.91 -18.87
C ASN A 440 -18.56 -16.08 -19.03
N GLU A 441 -18.84 -17.24 -18.45
CA GLU A 441 -17.89 -18.37 -18.47
C GLU A 441 -17.49 -18.85 -19.87
N ALA A 442 -18.43 -18.84 -20.83
CA ALA A 442 -18.13 -19.20 -22.21
C ALA A 442 -17.19 -18.19 -22.89
N VAL A 443 -17.41 -16.89 -22.65
CA VAL A 443 -16.58 -15.79 -23.13
C VAL A 443 -15.20 -15.81 -22.47
N LYS A 444 -15.15 -16.02 -21.15
CA LYS A 444 -13.93 -16.16 -20.35
C LYS A 444 -13.02 -17.25 -20.92
N LYS A 445 -13.55 -18.45 -21.14
CA LYS A 445 -12.79 -19.57 -21.72
C LYS A 445 -12.21 -19.22 -23.09
N ARG A 446 -13.02 -18.62 -23.98
CA ARG A 446 -12.58 -18.21 -25.32
C ARG A 446 -11.47 -17.15 -25.28
N ILE A 447 -11.54 -16.22 -24.34
CA ILE A 447 -10.53 -15.18 -24.14
C ILE A 447 -9.23 -15.81 -23.65
N VAL A 448 -9.29 -16.66 -22.63
CA VAL A 448 -8.14 -17.37 -22.08
C VAL A 448 -7.44 -18.21 -23.17
N ASP A 449 -8.19 -18.96 -23.98
CA ASP A 449 -7.62 -19.77 -25.06
C ASP A 449 -6.88 -18.90 -26.10
N LYS A 450 -7.46 -17.75 -26.47
CA LYS A 450 -6.80 -16.80 -27.38
C LYS A 450 -5.55 -16.18 -26.76
N LEU A 451 -5.60 -15.83 -25.48
CA LEU A 451 -4.45 -15.27 -24.75
C LEU A 451 -3.33 -16.29 -24.66
N ARG A 452 -3.63 -17.55 -24.34
CA ARG A 452 -2.62 -18.63 -24.33
C ARG A 452 -1.90 -18.73 -25.67
N VAL A 453 -2.63 -18.74 -26.79
CA VAL A 453 -2.03 -18.80 -28.12
C VAL A 453 -1.12 -17.60 -28.38
N LYS A 454 -1.58 -16.37 -28.08
CA LYS A 454 -0.77 -15.16 -28.26
C LYS A 454 0.50 -15.19 -27.40
N LEU A 455 0.36 -15.54 -26.11
CA LEU A 455 1.46 -15.57 -25.16
C LEU A 455 2.47 -16.67 -25.45
N LEU A 456 2.04 -17.79 -26.05
CA LEU A 456 2.94 -18.86 -26.47
C LEU A 456 3.95 -18.39 -27.53
N HIS A 457 3.57 -17.39 -28.33
CA HIS A 457 4.46 -16.78 -29.32
C HIS A 457 5.28 -15.60 -28.77
N ALA A 458 4.83 -14.99 -27.67
CA ALA A 458 5.42 -13.76 -27.12
C ALA A 458 6.37 -13.99 -25.93
N LEU A 459 6.20 -15.10 -25.21
CA LEU A 459 6.94 -15.40 -23.99
C LEU A 459 7.80 -16.66 -24.14
N PRO A 460 9.02 -16.67 -23.58
CA PRO A 460 9.75 -17.91 -23.32
C PRO A 460 8.92 -18.86 -22.45
N ARG A 461 9.20 -20.17 -22.56
CA ARG A 461 8.42 -21.22 -21.89
C ARG A 461 8.39 -21.04 -20.37
N GLU A 462 9.53 -20.67 -19.79
CA GLU A 462 9.73 -20.42 -18.37
C GLU A 462 8.98 -19.18 -17.86
N CYS A 463 8.66 -18.23 -18.76
CA CYS A 463 7.89 -17.03 -18.46
C CYS A 463 6.37 -17.23 -18.66
N PHE A 464 5.94 -18.39 -19.18
CA PHE A 464 4.55 -18.64 -19.47
C PHE A 464 3.75 -18.86 -18.15
N PRO A 465 2.64 -18.13 -17.91
CA PRO A 465 1.83 -18.32 -16.71
C PRO A 465 1.20 -19.73 -16.64
N ASP A 466 1.21 -20.36 -15.47
CA ASP A 466 0.53 -21.65 -15.24
C ASP A 466 -0.99 -21.50 -15.27
N HIS A 467 -1.49 -20.34 -14.81
CA HIS A 467 -2.90 -19.99 -14.82
C HIS A 467 -3.12 -18.60 -15.43
N ILE A 468 -4.23 -18.45 -16.15
CA ILE A 468 -4.72 -17.15 -16.63
C ILE A 468 -6.13 -16.99 -16.12
N GLU A 469 -6.36 -15.95 -15.33
CA GLU A 469 -7.63 -15.68 -14.67
C GLU A 469 -8.20 -14.33 -15.14
N ILE A 470 -9.46 -14.34 -15.59
CA ILE A 470 -10.17 -13.13 -15.98
C ILE A 470 -10.96 -12.61 -14.79
N ILE A 471 -10.74 -11.36 -14.41
CA ILE A 471 -11.39 -10.70 -13.28
C ILE A 471 -12.07 -9.39 -13.73
N PRO A 472 -13.16 -8.96 -13.06
CA PRO A 472 -13.88 -7.74 -13.45
C PRO A 472 -13.06 -6.45 -13.27
N SER A 473 -12.17 -6.44 -12.28
CA SER A 473 -11.29 -5.32 -11.93
C SER A 473 -10.08 -5.83 -11.17
N ILE A 474 -8.88 -5.32 -11.45
CA ILE A 474 -7.72 -5.55 -10.57
C ILE A 474 -7.94 -4.74 -9.28
N PRO A 475 -7.93 -5.39 -8.10
CA PRO A 475 -8.10 -4.68 -6.84
C PRO A 475 -6.90 -3.77 -6.59
N LEU A 476 -7.19 -2.54 -6.18
CA LEU A 476 -6.18 -1.58 -5.74
C LEU A 476 -6.29 -1.43 -4.23
N SER A 477 -5.15 -1.27 -3.58
CA SER A 477 -5.05 -0.78 -2.21
C SER A 477 -5.58 0.65 -2.10
N ASP A 478 -5.79 1.13 -0.88
CA ASP A 478 -6.13 2.54 -0.58
C ASP A 478 -5.10 3.55 -1.13
N HIS A 479 -3.95 3.03 -1.58
CA HIS A 479 -2.79 3.75 -2.08
C HIS A 479 -2.76 3.82 -3.61
N GLY A 480 -3.77 3.25 -4.29
CA GLY A 480 -3.84 3.17 -5.75
C GLY A 480 -2.93 2.11 -6.38
N LYS A 481 -2.11 1.41 -5.59
CA LYS A 481 -1.27 0.29 -6.05
C LYS A 481 -2.06 -1.01 -6.09
N VAL A 482 -1.70 -1.95 -6.95
CA VAL A 482 -2.30 -3.30 -7.02
C VAL A 482 -2.22 -4.02 -5.66
N ASP A 483 -3.37 -4.50 -5.19
CA ASP A 483 -3.48 -5.29 -3.95
C ASP A 483 -3.29 -6.79 -4.24
N LEU A 484 -2.04 -7.23 -4.16
CA LEU A 484 -1.66 -8.63 -4.37
C LEU A 484 -2.25 -9.58 -3.32
N VAL A 485 -2.55 -9.10 -2.11
CA VAL A 485 -3.14 -9.91 -1.04
C VAL A 485 -4.59 -10.23 -1.41
N THR A 486 -5.34 -9.22 -1.82
CA THR A 486 -6.72 -9.42 -2.27
C THR A 486 -6.78 -10.31 -3.51
N LEU A 487 -5.89 -10.12 -4.49
CA LEU A 487 -5.79 -11.01 -5.66
C LEU A 487 -5.52 -12.46 -5.26
N LYS A 488 -4.61 -12.70 -4.32
CA LYS A 488 -4.32 -14.03 -3.78
C LYS A 488 -5.56 -14.67 -3.17
N VAL A 489 -6.30 -13.93 -2.33
CA VAL A 489 -7.53 -14.43 -1.69
C VAL A 489 -8.62 -14.73 -2.73
N MET A 490 -8.80 -13.86 -3.74
CA MET A 490 -9.73 -14.11 -4.84
C MET A 490 -9.39 -15.41 -5.57
N TYR A 491 -8.12 -15.59 -5.94
CA TYR A 491 -7.66 -16.79 -6.61
C TYR A 491 -7.79 -18.06 -5.75
N GLN A 492 -7.47 -17.98 -4.46
CA GLN A 492 -7.66 -19.10 -3.54
C GLN A 492 -9.13 -19.51 -3.41
N LYS A 493 -10.06 -18.55 -3.37
CA LYS A 493 -11.50 -18.83 -3.37
C LYS A 493 -11.94 -19.52 -4.67
N LEU A 494 -11.43 -19.06 -5.81
CA LEU A 494 -11.70 -19.65 -7.13
C LEU A 494 -11.22 -21.11 -7.20
N ILE A 495 -9.99 -21.41 -6.75
CA ILE A 495 -9.51 -22.80 -6.70
C ILE A 495 -10.28 -23.63 -5.67
N CYS A 496 -10.64 -23.08 -4.51
CA CYS A 496 -11.37 -23.83 -3.49
C CYS A 496 -12.74 -24.31 -4.00
N SER A 497 -13.45 -23.46 -4.76
CA SER A 497 -14.70 -23.86 -5.40
C SER A 497 -14.52 -24.96 -6.46
N ASP A 498 -13.38 -24.99 -7.15
CA ASP A 498 -13.04 -26.05 -8.13
C ASP A 498 -12.54 -27.34 -7.44
N ASN A 499 -11.96 -27.24 -6.23
CA ASN A 499 -11.51 -28.38 -5.42
C ASN A 499 -12.68 -29.12 -4.74
N GLU A 500 -13.72 -28.41 -4.28
CA GLU A 500 -14.93 -29.04 -3.72
C GLU A 500 -15.60 -29.95 -4.77
N GLN A 501 -15.67 -29.49 -6.02
CA GLN A 501 -16.21 -30.28 -7.14
C GLN A 501 -15.32 -31.51 -7.46
N ARG A 502 -13.99 -31.37 -7.46
CA ARG A 502 -13.05 -32.47 -7.74
C ARG A 502 -13.05 -33.57 -6.68
N LEU A 503 -13.23 -33.26 -5.40
CA LEU A 503 -13.28 -34.27 -4.34
C LEU A 503 -14.53 -35.15 -4.44
N VAL A 504 -15.67 -34.54 -4.76
CA VAL A 504 -16.93 -35.27 -5.01
C VAL A 504 -16.79 -36.15 -6.26
N ASP A 505 -16.14 -35.66 -7.31
CA ASP A 505 -15.90 -36.45 -8.53
C ASP A 505 -15.01 -37.67 -8.26
N VAL A 506 -13.90 -37.50 -7.51
CA VAL A 506 -13.03 -38.61 -7.10
C VAL A 506 -13.79 -39.62 -6.23
N PHE A 507 -14.59 -39.13 -5.27
CA PHE A 507 -15.41 -40.00 -4.42
C PHE A 507 -16.43 -40.79 -5.24
N MET A 508 -17.11 -40.13 -6.18
CA MET A 508 -18.07 -40.76 -7.07
C MET A 508 -17.42 -41.84 -7.94
N ILE A 509 -16.23 -41.58 -8.50
CA ILE A 509 -15.46 -42.55 -9.28
C ILE A 509 -15.15 -43.79 -8.44
N LEU A 510 -14.66 -43.62 -7.22
CA LEU A 510 -14.29 -44.73 -6.34
C LEU A 510 -15.52 -45.51 -5.87
N TRP A 511 -16.60 -44.82 -5.51
CA TRP A 511 -17.88 -45.45 -5.16
C TRP A 511 -18.40 -46.34 -6.29
N CYS A 512 -18.41 -45.82 -7.53
CA CYS A 512 -18.84 -46.57 -8.69
C CYS A 512 -17.90 -47.74 -9.02
N LYS A 513 -16.59 -47.52 -8.93
CA LYS A 513 -15.55 -48.54 -9.19
C LYS A 513 -15.73 -49.78 -8.32
N TYR A 514 -15.94 -49.60 -7.02
CA TYR A 514 -16.01 -50.70 -6.06
C TYR A 514 -17.37 -51.42 -6.00
N LEU A 515 -18.42 -50.80 -6.56
CA LEU A 515 -19.74 -51.39 -6.71
C LEU A 515 -20.03 -51.90 -8.13
N GLY A 516 -19.10 -51.68 -9.08
CA GLY A 516 -19.30 -52.03 -10.49
C GLY A 516 -20.40 -51.22 -11.17
N LEU A 517 -20.65 -50.00 -10.70
CA LEU A 517 -21.69 -49.11 -11.22
C LEU A 517 -21.15 -48.16 -12.29
N SER A 518 -22.03 -47.64 -13.13
CA SER A 518 -21.70 -46.59 -14.09
C SER A 518 -21.86 -45.21 -13.46
N ILE A 519 -20.85 -44.35 -13.61
CA ILE A 519 -20.87 -42.95 -13.12
C ILE A 519 -22.09 -42.19 -13.68
N ASN A 520 -22.50 -42.48 -14.92
CA ASN A 520 -23.66 -41.83 -15.56
C ASN A 520 -25.02 -42.24 -14.98
N SER A 521 -25.04 -43.07 -13.93
CA SER A 521 -26.27 -43.53 -13.26
C SER A 521 -26.40 -43.05 -11.81
N ALA A 522 -25.58 -42.08 -11.37
CA ALA A 522 -25.56 -41.55 -10.01
C ALA A 522 -26.95 -41.13 -9.46
N GLU A 523 -27.78 -40.51 -10.28
CA GLU A 523 -29.15 -40.11 -9.90
C GLU A 523 -30.05 -41.31 -9.53
N LYS A 524 -29.77 -42.51 -10.02
CA LYS A 524 -30.58 -43.71 -9.75
C LYS A 524 -30.28 -44.34 -8.39
N PHE A 525 -29.14 -44.02 -7.80
CA PHE A 525 -28.69 -44.62 -6.53
C PHE A 525 -28.32 -43.58 -5.47
N GLU A 526 -28.67 -42.31 -5.68
CA GLU A 526 -28.32 -41.22 -4.76
C GLU A 526 -28.82 -41.46 -3.33
N ASN A 527 -29.96 -42.11 -3.17
CA ASN A 527 -30.60 -42.39 -1.88
C ASN A 527 -30.33 -43.82 -1.39
N CYS A 528 -29.41 -44.55 -2.01
CA CYS A 528 -29.02 -45.90 -1.61
C CYS A 528 -27.70 -45.88 -0.82
N THR A 529 -27.59 -46.76 0.16
CA THR A 529 -26.37 -47.02 0.92
C THR A 529 -25.42 -47.93 0.13
N PHE A 530 -24.14 -47.97 0.54
CA PHE A 530 -23.12 -48.79 -0.13
C PHE A 530 -23.48 -50.29 -0.12
N PHE A 531 -24.14 -50.79 0.93
CA PHE A 531 -24.55 -52.20 1.05
C PHE A 531 -25.79 -52.54 0.22
N GLU A 532 -26.76 -51.63 0.12
CA GLU A 532 -27.95 -51.83 -0.72
C GLU A 532 -27.59 -51.96 -2.21
N LEU A 533 -26.45 -51.39 -2.61
CA LEU A 533 -25.91 -51.45 -3.98
C LEU A 533 -25.00 -52.67 -4.22
N GLY A 534 -24.95 -53.63 -3.28
CA GLY A 534 -24.17 -54.86 -3.42
C GLY A 534 -22.75 -54.80 -2.85
N GLY A 535 -22.39 -53.70 -2.18
CA GLY A 535 -21.14 -53.59 -1.45
C GLY A 535 -21.10 -54.51 -0.23
N ASN A 536 -19.90 -54.94 0.14
CA ASN A 536 -19.63 -55.70 1.34
C ASN A 536 -18.43 -55.11 2.10
N SER A 537 -18.17 -55.62 3.31
CA SER A 537 -17.10 -55.11 4.18
C SER A 537 -15.73 -55.09 3.51
N ILE A 538 -15.43 -56.02 2.58
CA ILE A 538 -14.16 -56.04 1.84
C ILE A 538 -14.11 -54.87 0.86
N THR A 539 -15.15 -54.66 0.05
CA THR A 539 -15.21 -53.56 -0.92
C THR A 539 -15.26 -52.19 -0.24
N VAL A 540 -15.88 -52.09 0.95
CA VAL A 540 -15.86 -50.86 1.75
C VAL A 540 -14.45 -50.55 2.24
N ILE A 541 -13.73 -51.55 2.77
CA ILE A 541 -12.34 -51.37 3.22
C ILE A 541 -11.42 -50.98 2.05
N GLN A 542 -11.62 -51.58 0.87
CA GLN A 542 -10.84 -51.23 -0.33
C GLN A 542 -11.13 -49.82 -0.82
N CYS A 543 -12.41 -49.43 -0.91
CA CYS A 543 -12.84 -48.08 -1.26
C CYS A 543 -12.27 -47.05 -0.27
N LEU A 544 -12.36 -47.33 1.03
CA LEU A 544 -11.78 -46.50 2.09
C LEU A 544 -10.26 -46.40 2.00
N SER A 545 -9.56 -47.48 1.67
CA SER A 545 -8.11 -47.46 1.53
C SER A 545 -7.68 -46.55 0.38
N GLU A 546 -8.34 -46.62 -0.76
CA GLU A 546 -8.03 -45.79 -1.93
C GLU A 546 -8.46 -44.32 -1.72
N LEU A 547 -9.61 -44.10 -1.08
CA LEU A 547 -10.04 -42.78 -0.63
C LEU A 547 -9.04 -42.15 0.35
N LYS A 548 -8.52 -42.91 1.32
CA LYS A 548 -7.51 -42.44 2.28
C LYS A 548 -6.18 -42.09 1.64
N CYS A 549 -5.77 -42.82 0.60
CA CYS A 549 -4.58 -42.47 -0.17
C CYS A 549 -4.77 -41.19 -0.99
N THR A 550 -6.02 -40.87 -1.33
CA THR A 550 -6.37 -39.71 -2.18
C THR A 550 -6.78 -38.47 -1.35
N LEU A 551 -7.21 -38.66 -0.10
CA LEU A 551 -7.71 -37.63 0.83
C LEU A 551 -6.91 -37.62 2.15
N ASP A 552 -5.96 -36.68 2.33
CA ASP A 552 -5.15 -36.58 3.57
C ASP A 552 -5.97 -35.90 4.69
N THR A 553 -6.75 -36.67 5.47
CA THR A 553 -7.57 -36.13 6.58
C THR A 553 -7.31 -36.83 7.92
N THR A 554 -7.23 -36.03 8.99
CA THR A 554 -7.09 -36.45 10.40
C THR A 554 -8.40 -36.95 11.04
N LYS A 555 -9.51 -37.01 10.28
CA LYS A 555 -10.81 -37.55 10.70
C LYS A 555 -11.06 -38.93 10.10
N GLN A 556 -10.13 -39.86 10.29
CA GLN A 556 -10.20 -41.22 9.72
C GLN A 556 -11.38 -42.05 10.24
N ASN A 557 -11.91 -41.70 11.42
CA ASN A 557 -12.99 -42.45 12.07
C ASN A 557 -14.39 -42.13 11.52
N ASP A 558 -14.59 -40.97 10.86
CA ASP A 558 -15.92 -40.56 10.37
C ASP A 558 -16.25 -41.14 8.98
N LEU A 559 -15.24 -41.37 8.13
CA LEU A 559 -15.42 -41.92 6.78
C LEU A 559 -15.88 -43.39 6.77
N THR A 560 -15.50 -44.14 7.80
CA THR A 560 -15.89 -45.55 7.92
C THR A 560 -17.39 -45.63 8.23
N THR A 561 -17.87 -44.94 9.26
CA THR A 561 -19.31 -44.87 9.58
C THR A 561 -20.13 -44.30 8.43
N LEU A 562 -19.59 -43.33 7.69
CA LEU A 562 -20.23 -42.72 6.52
C LEU A 562 -20.54 -43.76 5.43
N LEU A 563 -19.56 -44.55 5.00
CA LEU A 563 -19.77 -45.59 3.97
C LEU A 563 -20.66 -46.75 4.44
N PHE A 564 -20.71 -47.01 5.75
CA PHE A 564 -21.51 -48.09 6.29
C PHE A 564 -22.99 -47.73 6.46
N GLU A 565 -23.29 -46.47 6.79
CA GLU A 565 -24.61 -46.10 7.32
C GLU A 565 -25.31 -44.99 6.52
N LYS A 566 -24.63 -44.32 5.58
CA LYS A 566 -25.18 -43.19 4.82
C LYS A 566 -25.42 -43.51 3.36
N THR A 567 -26.38 -42.80 2.79
CA THR A 567 -26.69 -42.84 1.36
C THR A 567 -25.59 -42.17 0.53
N PHE A 568 -25.49 -42.48 -0.75
CA PHE A 568 -24.50 -41.86 -1.66
C PHE A 568 -24.56 -40.32 -1.63
N LYS A 569 -25.75 -39.73 -1.60
CA LYS A 569 -25.99 -38.28 -1.53
C LYS A 569 -25.47 -37.66 -0.24
N GLU A 570 -25.77 -38.28 0.90
CA GLU A 570 -25.27 -37.84 2.20
C GLU A 570 -23.75 -37.95 2.27
N CYS A 571 -23.16 -38.98 1.65
CA CYS A 571 -21.72 -39.13 1.56
C CYS A 571 -21.08 -38.04 0.68
N CYS A 572 -21.67 -37.73 -0.47
CA CYS A 572 -21.18 -36.66 -1.34
C CYS A 572 -21.25 -35.29 -0.66
N ASN A 573 -22.34 -35.00 0.06
CA ASN A 573 -22.48 -33.78 0.85
C ASN A 573 -21.42 -33.71 1.97
N PHE A 574 -21.14 -34.83 2.63
CA PHE A 574 -20.08 -34.88 3.63
C PHE A 574 -18.72 -34.61 3.01
N VAL A 575 -18.42 -35.25 1.86
CA VAL A 575 -17.16 -35.09 1.13
C VAL A 575 -16.97 -33.67 0.59
N SER A 576 -18.04 -33.00 0.13
CA SER A 576 -17.97 -31.60 -0.31
C SER A 576 -17.61 -30.64 0.82
N HIS A 577 -17.81 -31.03 2.08
CA HIS A 577 -17.45 -30.25 3.27
C HIS A 577 -16.07 -30.64 3.85
N LEU A 578 -15.36 -31.59 3.24
CA LEU A 578 -13.98 -31.91 3.59
C LEU A 578 -13.03 -30.92 2.90
N GLN A 579 -12.16 -30.27 3.68
CA GLN A 579 -11.11 -29.41 3.11
C GLN A 579 -10.02 -30.25 2.44
N ALA A 580 -9.67 -29.95 1.18
CA ALA A 580 -8.41 -30.42 0.59
C ALA A 580 -7.24 -29.70 1.27
N VAL A 581 -6.25 -30.45 1.78
CA VAL A 581 -5.09 -29.86 2.45
C VAL A 581 -4.01 -29.51 1.40
N PRO A 582 -3.44 -28.29 1.40
CA PRO A 582 -2.21 -28.00 0.67
C PRO A 582 -1.03 -28.73 1.32
N TYR A 583 -0.06 -29.17 0.51
CA TYR A 583 1.19 -29.85 0.89
C TYR A 583 1.67 -29.58 2.34
N LYS A 584 1.85 -30.65 3.15
CA LYS A 584 2.23 -30.62 4.57
C LYS A 584 3.43 -29.69 4.86
N LYS A 585 3.19 -28.55 5.51
CA LYS A 585 4.19 -27.88 6.38
C LYS A 585 4.20 -28.60 7.73
N LEU A 586 5.36 -29.10 8.14
CA LEU A 586 5.59 -29.60 9.50
C LEU A 586 5.43 -28.45 10.52
N LYS A 587 4.46 -28.56 11.45
CA LYS A 587 4.30 -27.63 12.57
C LYS A 587 5.44 -27.83 13.58
N LYS A 588 6.29 -26.83 13.78
CA LYS A 588 7.25 -26.77 14.90
C LYS A 588 6.73 -25.78 15.95
N THR A 589 6.19 -26.27 17.06
CA THR A 589 5.94 -25.46 18.25
C THR A 589 7.16 -25.55 19.17
N LYS A 590 7.62 -24.42 19.72
CA LYS A 590 8.71 -24.38 20.72
C LYS A 590 8.16 -23.75 22.00
N TYR A 591 8.44 -24.39 23.14
CA TYR A 591 8.17 -23.84 24.47
C TYR A 591 9.48 -23.33 25.06
N VAL A 592 9.45 -22.14 25.65
CA VAL A 592 10.57 -21.60 26.44
C VAL A 592 10.03 -21.33 27.84
N HIS A 593 10.68 -21.88 28.86
CA HIS A 593 10.33 -21.64 30.26
C HIS A 593 11.34 -20.65 30.83
N ASP A 594 10.86 -19.52 31.34
CA ASP A 594 11.67 -18.59 32.14
C ASP A 594 11.14 -18.58 33.57
N THR A 595 12.06 -18.48 34.54
CA THR A 595 11.71 -18.40 35.96
C THR A 595 12.23 -17.09 36.48
N GLU A 596 11.31 -16.18 36.85
CA GLU A 596 11.67 -14.90 37.45
C GLU A 596 11.26 -14.91 38.93
N GLN A 597 12.19 -14.52 39.80
CA GLN A 597 11.93 -14.30 41.21
C GLN A 597 11.71 -12.82 41.44
N LEU A 598 10.49 -12.45 41.83
CA LEU A 598 10.16 -11.06 42.17
C LEU A 598 10.18 -10.90 43.70
N THR A 599 11.06 -10.04 44.18
CA THR A 599 11.09 -9.62 45.58
C THR A 599 10.31 -8.33 45.72
N VAL A 600 9.16 -8.36 46.38
CA VAL A 600 8.41 -7.16 46.73
C VAL A 600 8.96 -6.66 48.07
N GLU A 601 9.38 -5.40 48.16
CA GLU A 601 9.93 -4.84 49.40
C GLU A 601 8.92 -4.99 50.56
N GLY A 602 9.27 -5.85 51.53
CA GLY A 602 8.58 -5.97 52.81
C GLY A 602 7.75 -7.24 53.05
N THR A 603 7.57 -8.14 52.08
CA THR A 603 6.90 -9.45 52.28
C THR A 603 7.40 -10.54 51.29
N ASP A 604 7.03 -11.80 51.54
CA ASP A 604 7.54 -13.05 50.93
C ASP A 604 7.91 -13.02 49.44
N THR A 605 8.95 -13.78 49.09
CA THR A 605 9.45 -13.93 47.71
C THR A 605 8.52 -14.84 46.91
N ILE A 606 7.97 -14.33 45.81
CA ILE A 606 7.10 -15.11 44.91
C ILE A 606 7.94 -15.58 43.71
N GLU A 607 7.92 -16.88 43.44
CA GLU A 607 8.62 -17.48 42.29
C GLU A 607 7.62 -17.70 41.14
N LEU A 608 7.75 -16.91 40.06
CA LEU A 608 6.86 -16.99 38.91
C LEU A 608 7.50 -17.83 37.81
N LYS A 609 6.81 -18.91 37.43
CA LYS A 609 7.15 -19.71 36.24
C LYS A 609 6.34 -19.22 35.06
N ILE A 610 7.02 -18.51 34.15
CA ILE A 610 6.43 -17.96 32.94
C ILE A 610 6.75 -18.91 31.78
N ALA A 611 5.72 -19.47 31.15
CA ALA A 611 5.87 -20.28 29.97
C ALA A 611 5.53 -19.46 28.72
N TRP A 612 6.53 -19.26 27.86
CA TRP A 612 6.35 -18.61 26.58
C TRP A 612 6.00 -19.66 25.52
N ARG A 613 4.84 -19.47 24.88
CA ARG A 613 4.40 -20.29 23.75
C ARG A 613 4.60 -19.49 22.47
N TYR A 614 5.49 -19.95 21.62
CA TYR A 614 5.72 -19.33 20.31
C TYR A 614 4.97 -20.10 19.23
N ASP A 615 4.08 -19.39 18.54
CA ASP A 615 3.56 -19.81 17.23
C ASP A 615 4.34 -19.04 16.16
N LEU A 616 5.22 -19.73 15.43
CA LEU A 616 6.19 -19.09 14.53
C LEU A 616 5.56 -18.54 13.24
N GLU A 617 4.25 -18.69 13.02
CA GLU A 617 3.55 -18.15 11.84
C GLU A 617 2.45 -17.12 12.19
N ALA A 618 2.20 -16.81 13.46
CA ALA A 618 1.34 -15.70 13.85
C ALA A 618 2.20 -14.46 14.13
N CYS A 619 2.18 -13.48 13.22
CA CYS A 619 2.64 -12.14 13.58
C CYS A 619 1.61 -11.51 14.54
N VAL A 620 2.17 -10.92 15.61
CA VAL A 620 1.57 -10.11 16.68
C VAL A 620 1.03 -10.86 17.92
N ASP A 621 1.72 -10.58 19.04
CA ASP A 621 1.43 -10.82 20.47
C ASP A 621 1.51 -12.26 21.02
N SER A 622 2.66 -12.58 21.63
CA SER A 622 2.79 -13.62 22.65
C SER A 622 2.11 -13.18 23.94
N THR A 623 0.96 -13.77 24.29
CA THR A 623 0.35 -13.59 25.61
C THR A 623 1.08 -14.47 26.63
N PRO A 624 1.73 -13.93 27.67
CA PRO A 624 2.24 -14.75 28.75
C PRO A 624 1.05 -15.45 29.43
N THR A 625 1.15 -16.76 29.62
CA THR A 625 0.20 -17.51 30.44
C THR A 625 0.92 -17.87 31.73
N ILE A 626 0.47 -17.34 32.87
CA ILE A 626 0.97 -17.76 34.18
C ILE A 626 0.45 -19.18 34.42
N VAL A 627 1.35 -20.14 34.64
CA VAL A 627 0.99 -21.57 34.72
C VAL A 627 0.83 -22.05 36.17
N ASP A 628 1.45 -21.38 37.15
CA ASP A 628 1.28 -21.68 38.58
C ASP A 628 1.74 -20.48 39.43
N GLU A 629 0.90 -20.00 40.35
CA GLU A 629 1.29 -19.12 41.46
C GLU A 629 1.45 -20.01 42.70
N ARG A 630 2.64 -20.07 43.32
CA ARG A 630 2.84 -20.76 44.60
C ARG A 630 3.52 -19.89 45.61
#